data_AF-A0A377IVX0-F1
#
_entry.id   AF-A0A377IVX0-F1
#
_cell.length_a   1.000
_cell.length_b   1.000
_cell.length_c   1.000
_cell.angle_alpha   90.00
_cell.angle_beta   90.00
_cell.angle_gamma   90.00
#
_symmetry.space_group_name_H-M   'P 1'
#
loop_
_entity.id
_entity.type
_entity.pdbx_description
1 polymer ?
#
loop_
_entity_poly.entity_id
_entity_poly.type
_entity_poly.pdbx_seq_one_letter_code
_entity_poly.pdbx_strand_id
1 'polypeptide(L)'
;MIRCKEAKQNLLLSAVKHYKKNNHTFTFISLYDDEEPYPIEEVIYALRCKCNAAKREIDSRQNSPNMEVLETIYHIAHKNLEDMKRAERRIAKRR
;
A
#
# COMPACT_ATOMS: atom_id res chain seq x y z
N MET A 1 4.06 2.78 16.68
CA MET A 1 5.05 2.01 15.86
C MET A 1 4.31 0.89 15.17
N ILE A 2 4.39 0.76 13.84
CA ILE A 2 3.77 -0.37 13.11
C ILE A 2 4.61 -1.62 13.37
N ARG A 3 4.02 -2.67 13.95
CA ARG A 3 4.68 -3.97 14.11
C ARG A 3 4.92 -4.62 12.76
N CYS A 4 5.99 -5.40 12.64
CA CYS A 4 6.35 -6.13 11.41
C CYS A 4 6.49 -5.22 10.18
N LYS A 5 7.00 -3.99 10.37
CA LYS A 5 7.07 -2.95 9.33
C LYS A 5 7.72 -3.42 8.03
N GLU A 6 8.86 -4.10 8.10
CA GLU A 6 9.59 -4.60 6.92
C GLU A 6 8.79 -5.68 6.19
N ALA A 7 8.28 -6.68 6.92
CA ALA A 7 7.41 -7.71 6.35
C ALA A 7 6.17 -7.09 5.67
N LYS A 8 5.52 -6.12 6.31
CA LYS A 8 4.38 -5.37 5.74
C LYS A 8 4.76 -4.56 4.50
N GLN A 9 5.97 -4.00 4.43
CA GLN A 9 6.45 -3.34 3.21
C GLN A 9 6.66 -4.33 2.07
N ASN A 10 7.23 -5.50 2.35
CA ASN A 10 7.46 -6.56 1.37
C ASN A 10 6.16 -7.19 0.87
N LEU A 11 5.18 -7.35 1.77
CA LEU A 11 3.88 -7.94 1.48
C LEU A 11 2.83 -6.95 0.98
N LEU A 12 3.19 -5.67 0.80
CA LEU A 12 2.23 -4.61 0.45
C LEU A 12 1.42 -4.94 -0.80
N LEU A 13 2.05 -5.45 -1.85
CA LEU A 13 1.35 -5.78 -3.09
C LEU A 13 0.42 -6.99 -2.92
N SER A 14 0.80 -7.96 -2.10
CA SER A 14 -0.04 -9.11 -1.75
C SER A 14 -1.28 -8.66 -0.97
N ALA A 15 -1.11 -7.77 0.01
CA ALA A 15 -2.21 -7.17 0.75
C ALA A 15 -3.15 -6.36 -0.17
N VAL A 16 -2.61 -5.60 -1.13
CA VAL A 16 -3.43 -4.89 -2.14
C VAL A 16 -4.23 -5.87 -2.99
N LYS A 17 -3.61 -6.93 -3.51
CA LYS A 17 -4.30 -7.96 -4.30
C LYS A 17 -5.41 -8.64 -3.49
N HIS A 18 -5.14 -8.90 -2.21
CA HIS A 18 -6.11 -9.45 -1.27
C HIS A 18 -7.34 -8.56 -1.14
N TYR A 19 -7.16 -7.30 -0.73
CA TYR A 19 -8.27 -6.37 -0.49
C TYR A 19 -9.04 -5.95 -1.74
N LYS A 20 -8.47 -6.13 -2.95
CA LYS A 20 -9.22 -6.01 -4.21
C LYS A 20 -10.33 -7.05 -4.32
N LYS A 21 -10.09 -8.27 -3.84
CA LYS A 21 -11.03 -9.41 -3.97
C LYS A 21 -11.83 -9.67 -2.70
N ASN A 22 -11.21 -9.47 -1.54
CA ASN A 22 -11.71 -9.89 -0.25
C ASN A 22 -12.05 -8.70 0.64
N ASN A 23 -12.89 -8.95 1.65
CA ASN A 23 -13.31 -7.96 2.64
C ASN A 23 -12.80 -8.24 4.05
N HIS A 24 -12.19 -9.40 4.28
CA HIS A 24 -11.59 -9.75 5.56
C HIS A 24 -10.14 -9.27 5.63
N THR A 25 -9.60 -9.16 6.85
CA THR A 25 -8.23 -8.73 7.10
C THR A 25 -7.23 -9.66 6.40
N PHE A 26 -6.21 -9.08 5.76
CA PHE A 26 -5.06 -9.84 5.26
C PHE A 26 -4.18 -10.22 6.45
N THR A 27 -3.84 -11.49 6.60
CA THR A 27 -2.94 -11.99 7.65
C THR A 27 -1.71 -12.62 7.01
N PHE A 28 -0.62 -12.67 7.76
CA PHE A 28 0.63 -13.29 7.32
C PHE A 28 1.40 -13.85 8.51
N ILE A 29 2.22 -14.87 8.27
CA ILE A 29 3.09 -15.44 9.30
C ILE A 29 4.22 -14.44 9.61
N SER A 30 4.40 -14.14 10.88
CA SER A 30 5.47 -13.30 11.40
C SER A 30 6.21 -14.00 12.55
N LEU A 31 7.25 -13.35 13.09
CA LEU A 31 7.98 -13.87 14.25
C LEU A 31 7.14 -13.89 15.54
N TYR A 32 6.00 -13.20 15.57
CA TYR A 32 5.20 -13.00 16.78
C TYR A 32 3.84 -13.70 16.73
N ASP A 33 3.33 -13.95 15.53
CA ASP A 33 1.99 -14.48 15.29
C ASP A 33 1.93 -15.09 13.88
N ASP A 34 1.38 -16.30 13.77
CA ASP A 34 1.15 -17.00 12.50
C ASP A 34 0.02 -16.33 11.69
N GLU A 35 -0.85 -15.58 12.36
CA GLU A 35 -1.95 -14.82 11.79
C GLU A 35 -1.79 -13.30 11.95
N GLU A 36 -0.55 -12.79 12.02
CA GLU A 36 -0.27 -11.36 12.21
C GLU A 36 -1.10 -10.51 11.22
N PRO A 37 -1.92 -9.57 11.72
CA PRO A 37 -2.81 -8.82 10.87
C PRO A 37 -2.06 -7.73 10.10
N TYR A 38 -2.48 -7.51 8.86
CA TYR A 38 -2.15 -6.35 8.05
C TYR A 38 -3.44 -5.60 7.68
N PRO A 39 -3.94 -4.73 8.57
CA PRO A 39 -5.19 -4.00 8.38
C PRO A 39 -5.17 -3.11 7.13
N ILE A 40 -6.34 -2.88 6.55
CA ILE A 40 -6.47 -2.08 5.32
C ILE A 40 -6.00 -0.63 5.54
N GLU A 41 -6.17 -0.11 6.75
CA GLU A 41 -5.72 1.21 7.18
C GLU A 41 -4.19 1.32 7.11
N GLU A 42 -3.47 0.25 7.51
CA GLU A 42 -2.01 0.20 7.41
C GLU A 42 -1.54 0.05 5.96
N VAL A 43 -2.27 -0.70 5.13
CA VAL A 43 -2.01 -0.81 3.68
C VAL A 43 -2.17 0.55 2.99
N ILE A 44 -3.25 1.28 3.28
CA ILE A 44 -3.50 2.63 2.79
C ILE A 44 -2.38 3.58 3.25
N TYR A 45 -1.98 3.50 4.51
CA TYR A 45 -0.87 4.29 5.04
C TYR A 45 0.44 4.03 4.28
N ALA A 46 0.79 2.76 4.07
CA ALA A 46 2.00 2.38 3.35
C ALA A 46 1.99 2.87 1.88
N LEU A 47 0.85 2.75 1.19
CA LEU A 47 0.69 3.28 -0.18
C LEU A 47 0.79 4.80 -0.22
N ARG A 48 0.21 5.51 0.74
CA ARG A 48 0.33 6.97 0.85
C ARG A 48 1.79 7.39 1.04
N CYS A 49 2.54 6.68 1.89
CA CYS A 49 3.97 6.91 2.05
C CYS A 49 4.74 6.70 0.74
N LYS A 50 4.44 5.63 -0.02
CA LYS A 50 5.05 5.39 -1.35
C LYS A 50 4.72 6.49 -2.35
N CYS A 51 3.47 6.94 -2.41
CA CYS A 51 3.07 8.05 -3.29
C CYS A 51 3.81 9.34 -2.95
N ASN A 52 3.91 9.68 -1.66
CA ASN A 52 4.61 10.87 -1.20
C ASN A 52 6.12 10.80 -1.50
N ALA A 53 6.74 9.64 -1.33
CA ALA A 53 8.14 9.44 -1.66
C ALA A 53 8.40 9.58 -3.17
N ALA A 54 7.58 8.91 -4.00
CA ALA A 54 7.69 9.02 -5.45
C ALA A 54 7.47 10.46 -5.94
N LYS A 55 6.47 11.16 -5.39
CA LYS A 55 6.20 12.56 -5.74
C LYS A 55 7.35 13.49 -5.35
N ARG A 56 7.92 13.33 -4.15
CA ARG A 56 9.11 14.09 -3.74
C ARG A 56 10.29 13.85 -4.67
N GLU A 57 10.49 12.61 -5.10
CA GLU A 57 11.56 12.27 -6.03
C GLU A 57 11.38 12.97 -7.39
N ILE A 58 10.17 12.89 -7.94
CA ILE A 58 9.74 13.59 -9.17
C ILE A 58 9.99 15.11 -9.05
N ASP A 59 9.55 15.70 -7.94
CA ASP A 59 9.70 17.15 -7.69
C ASP A 59 11.17 17.55 -7.55
N SER A 60 12.01 16.70 -6.95
CA SER A 60 13.44 16.98 -6.71
C SER A 60 14.34 16.79 -7.93
N ARG A 61 13.91 15.99 -8.92
CA ARG A 61 14.71 15.62 -10.10
C ARG A 61 14.02 16.02 -11.40
N GLN A 62 13.61 17.29 -11.49
CA GLN A 62 13.08 17.84 -12.73
C GLN A 62 14.08 17.58 -13.89
N ASN A 63 13.59 16.99 -14.99
CA ASN A 63 14.36 16.60 -16.18
C ASN A 63 15.31 15.40 -16.01
N SER A 64 15.06 14.51 -15.04
CA SER A 64 15.79 13.23 -14.98
C SER A 64 15.53 12.37 -16.23
N PRO A 65 16.54 11.67 -16.78
CA PRO A 65 16.31 10.69 -17.85
C PRO A 65 15.37 9.54 -17.42
N ASN A 66 15.13 9.36 -16.12
CA ASN A 66 14.23 8.33 -15.58
C ASN A 66 12.86 8.88 -15.16
N MET A 67 12.48 10.07 -15.61
CA MET A 67 11.24 10.73 -15.18
C MET A 67 9.99 9.90 -15.49
N GLU A 68 9.90 9.34 -16.70
CA GLU A 68 8.76 8.49 -17.12
C GLU A 68 8.57 7.27 -16.19
N VAL A 69 9.69 6.67 -15.76
CA VAL A 69 9.67 5.53 -14.83
C VAL A 69 9.15 5.96 -13.46
N LEU A 70 9.62 7.11 -12.95
CA LEU A 70 9.19 7.67 -11.67
C LEU A 70 7.69 8.01 -11.69
N GLU A 71 7.22 8.65 -12.76
CA GLU A 71 5.80 8.97 -12.96
C GLU A 71 4.94 7.71 -13.05
N THR A 72 5.42 6.67 -13.74
CA THR A 72 4.73 5.38 -13.82
C THR A 72 4.61 4.72 -12.44
N ILE A 73 5.70 4.71 -11.65
CA ILE A 73 5.69 4.20 -10.28
C ILE A 73 4.68 4.96 -9.42
N TYR A 74 4.69 6.30 -9.50
CA TYR A 74 3.74 7.14 -8.80
C TYR A 74 2.31 6.82 -9.21
N HIS A 75 2.03 6.73 -10.51
CA HIS A 75 0.70 6.45 -11.03
C HIS A 75 0.16 5.09 -10.57
N ILE A 76 0.99 4.04 -10.62
CA ILE A 76 0.63 2.70 -10.14
C ILE A 76 0.35 2.72 -8.63
N ALA A 77 1.21 3.38 -7.84
CA ALA A 77 1.03 3.50 -6.39
C ALA A 77 -0.25 4.26 -6.04
N HIS A 78 -0.51 5.38 -6.74
CA HIS A 78 -1.69 6.21 -6.54
C HIS A 78 -2.98 5.48 -6.92
N LYS A 79 -2.97 4.74 -8.04
CA LYS A 79 -4.12 3.89 -8.42
C LYS A 79 -4.42 2.85 -7.36
N ASN A 80 -3.40 2.15 -6.85
CA ASN A 80 -3.59 1.20 -5.76
C ASN A 80 -4.09 1.87 -4.47
N LEU A 81 -3.64 3.09 -4.15
CA LEU A 81 -4.13 3.84 -3.00
C LEU A 81 -5.64 4.12 -3.11
N GLU A 82 -6.08 4.60 -4.26
CA GLU A 82 -7.51 4.88 -4.50
C GLU A 82 -8.36 3.60 -4.49
N ASP A 83 -7.84 2.50 -5.04
CA ASP A 83 -8.48 1.18 -4.95
C ASP A 83 -8.66 0.74 -3.49
N MET A 84 -7.64 0.93 -2.64
CA MET A 84 -7.71 0.55 -1.22
C MET A 84 -8.65 1.44 -0.42
N LYS A 85 -8.70 2.76 -0.68
CA LYS A 85 -9.72 3.64 -0.08
C LYS A 85 -11.14 3.22 -0.47
N ARG A 86 -11.35 2.78 -1.71
CA ARG A 86 -12.65 2.21 -2.14
C ARG A 86 -12.96 0.91 -1.42
N ALA A 87 -11.97 0.03 -1.27
CA ALA A 87 -12.11 -1.23 -0.54
C ALA A 87 -12.43 -1.00 0.95
N GLU A 88 -11.80 -0.03 1.61
CA GLU A 88 -12.08 0.36 3.00
C GLU A 88 -13.55 0.77 3.16
N ARG A 89 -14.05 1.67 2.29
CA ARG A 89 -15.47 2.06 2.29
C ARG A 89 -16.41 0.86 2.07
N ARG A 90 -16.02 -0.09 1.21
CA ARG A 90 -16.80 -1.31 0.95
C ARG A 90 -16.83 -2.23 2.17
N ILE A 91 -15.72 -2.36 2.90
CA ILE A 91 -15.61 -3.17 4.11
C ILE A 91 -16.44 -2.54 5.23
N ALA A 92 -16.32 -1.21 5.42
CA ALA A 92 -17.07 -0.47 6.42
C ALA A 92 -18.60 -0.61 6.25
N LYS A 93 -19.10 -0.66 5.01
CA LYS A 93 -20.53 -0.86 4.71
C LYS A 93 -21.07 -2.26 5.04
N ARG A 94 -20.21 -3.25 5.26
CA ARG A 94 -20.62 -4.64 5.55
C ARG A 94 -20.45 -5.02 7.02
N ARG A 95 -19.92 -4.12 7.84
CA ARG A 95 -19.87 -4.24 9.30
C ARG A 95 -21.15 -3.64 9.87
#